data_AF-A0A2Z2N620-F1
#
_entry.id   AF-A0A2Z2N620-F1
#
_cell.length_a   1.000
_cell.length_b   1.000
_cell.length_c   1.000
_cell.angle_alpha   90.00
_cell.angle_beta   90.00
_cell.angle_gamma   90.00
#
_symmetry.space_group_name_H-M   'P 1'
#
loop_
_entity.id
_entity.type
_entity.pdbx_description
1 polymer ?
#
loop_
_entity_poly.entity_id
_entity_poly.type
_entity_poly.pdbx_seq_one_letter_code
_entity_poly.pdbx_strand_id
1 'polypeptide(L)'
;MFGGRKEERANWAFFQEHYPEVVEGLKELREWESVKSALADSERLGDYSILALAALVAMKRELSQDIDEIREKVYSLFSKLDGLRTDTDNNFKKIEKEIEALKEAIDELDRRTLVVSNLERVLPRITEIEERMMSYPLEVAESIEKRVRERVERRIEDIVMEKLNEKVKELEMKANSTTPEVIKEIISKYDSLIKENIELRKKLEVREKAIKDLREKLAKLQEGVKEVEAIERKVEEYGKLAEELKEIKIRLAKITGSYDVKEALRIIERNYIPKSKVEELAKTVKALMKENEDLKKENERLKKELERITQAVKMLVEEGIIEAETSQEE
;
A
#
# COMPACT_ATOMS: atom_id res chain seq x y z
N MET A 1 10.00 -79.92 -64.74
CA MET A 1 8.99 -78.91 -64.34
C MET A 1 9.60 -78.05 -63.24
N PHE A 2 10.23 -76.93 -63.60
CA PHE A 2 10.71 -75.96 -62.62
C PHE A 2 9.62 -74.91 -62.45
N GLY A 3 8.77 -75.10 -61.43
CA GLY A 3 7.85 -74.06 -60.99
C GLY A 3 8.66 -72.94 -60.35
N GLY A 4 8.89 -71.86 -61.10
CA GLY A 4 9.42 -70.63 -60.53
C GLY A 4 8.41 -70.11 -59.51
N ARG A 5 8.79 -70.12 -58.22
CA ARG A 5 8.10 -69.31 -57.21
C ARG A 5 8.21 -67.86 -57.70
N LYS A 6 7.09 -67.24 -58.04
CA LYS A 6 7.04 -65.80 -58.21
C LYS A 6 7.46 -65.23 -56.86
N GLU A 7 8.64 -64.61 -56.79
CA GLU A 7 9.00 -63.78 -55.64
C GLU A 7 7.84 -62.79 -55.45
N GLU A 8 7.16 -62.86 -54.32
CA GLU A 8 6.17 -61.86 -53.92
C GLU A 8 6.93 -60.53 -53.88
N ARG A 9 6.76 -59.72 -54.93
CA ARG A 9 7.36 -58.41 -55.00
C ARG A 9 6.78 -57.62 -53.83
N ALA A 10 7.64 -57.20 -52.90
CA ALA A 10 7.26 -56.28 -51.84
C ALA A 10 6.61 -55.06 -52.50
N ASN A 11 5.30 -54.93 -52.34
CA ASN A 11 4.50 -53.82 -52.84
C ASN A 11 3.94 -53.06 -51.62
N TRP A 12 3.35 -51.88 -51.83
CA TRP A 12 2.86 -51.09 -50.72
C TRP A 12 1.75 -51.80 -49.94
N ALA A 13 0.91 -52.58 -50.63
CA ALA A 13 -0.09 -53.44 -50.01
C ALA A 13 0.53 -54.49 -49.07
N PHE A 14 1.67 -55.07 -49.44
CA PHE A 14 2.43 -56.00 -48.60
C PHE A 14 2.91 -55.32 -47.32
N PHE A 15 3.44 -54.09 -47.40
CA PHE A 15 3.83 -53.32 -46.22
C PHE A 15 2.63 -52.91 -45.34
N GLN A 16 1.48 -52.60 -45.93
CA GLN A 16 0.25 -52.32 -45.18
C GLN A 16 -0.27 -53.54 -44.41
N GLU A 17 -0.16 -54.73 -45.01
CA GLU A 17 -0.66 -55.97 -44.41
C GLU A 17 0.31 -56.54 -43.36
N HIS A 18 1.62 -56.47 -43.60
CA HIS A 18 2.62 -57.12 -42.75
C HIS A 18 3.32 -56.16 -41.76
N TYR A 19 3.32 -54.84 -42.04
CA TYR A 19 3.98 -53.81 -41.23
C TYR A 19 3.13 -52.54 -41.08
N PRO A 20 1.89 -52.63 -40.56
CA PRO A 20 0.99 -51.48 -40.44
C PRO A 20 1.59 -50.35 -39.59
N GLU A 21 2.31 -50.68 -38.51
CA GLU A 21 2.96 -49.70 -37.62
C GLU A 21 3.99 -48.83 -38.37
N VAL A 22 4.73 -49.41 -39.31
CA VAL A 22 5.71 -48.67 -40.12
C VAL A 22 4.98 -47.72 -41.09
N VAL A 23 3.88 -48.16 -41.67
CA VAL A 23 3.06 -47.33 -42.57
C VAL A 23 2.40 -46.18 -41.82
N GLU A 24 1.91 -46.42 -40.59
CA GLU A 24 1.37 -45.37 -39.73
C GLU A 24 2.45 -44.38 -39.34
N GLY A 25 3.62 -44.83 -38.87
CA GLY A 25 4.73 -43.95 -38.52
C GLY A 25 5.23 -43.11 -39.70
N LEU A 26 5.19 -43.63 -40.93
CA LEU A 26 5.50 -42.84 -42.13
C LEU A 26 4.45 -41.76 -42.41
N LYS A 27 3.17 -42.05 -42.19
CA LYS A 27 2.07 -41.09 -42.37
C LYS A 27 2.05 -39.98 -41.31
N GLU A 28 2.63 -40.24 -40.14
CA GLU A 28 2.76 -39.27 -39.06
C GLU A 28 3.82 -38.19 -39.31
N LEU A 29 4.71 -38.39 -40.29
CA LEU A 29 5.70 -37.39 -40.69
C LEU A 29 5.00 -36.12 -41.21
N ARG A 30 5.46 -34.95 -40.77
CA ARG A 30 5.02 -33.64 -41.29
C ARG A 30 5.28 -33.51 -42.79
N GLU A 31 6.38 -34.07 -43.29
CA GLU A 31 6.71 -34.12 -44.72
C GLU A 31 6.16 -35.37 -45.44
N TRP A 32 5.10 -36.01 -44.94
CA TRP A 32 4.51 -37.22 -45.55
C TRP A 32 4.19 -37.09 -47.04
N GLU A 33 3.70 -35.93 -47.51
CA GLU A 33 3.43 -35.73 -48.95
C GLU A 33 4.71 -35.83 -49.81
N SER A 34 5.86 -35.43 -49.27
CA SER A 34 7.16 -35.62 -49.93
C SER A 34 7.55 -37.10 -49.96
N VAL A 35 7.34 -37.83 -48.87
CA VAL A 35 7.63 -39.28 -48.77
C VAL A 35 6.70 -40.09 -49.68
N LYS A 36 5.43 -39.70 -49.76
CA LYS A 36 4.41 -40.29 -50.64
C LYS A 36 4.73 -40.08 -52.12
N SER A 37 5.35 -38.96 -52.50
CA SER A 37 5.83 -38.78 -53.88
C SER A 37 6.92 -39.80 -54.23
N ALA A 38 7.85 -40.07 -53.29
CA ALA A 38 8.88 -41.09 -53.44
C ALA A 38 8.31 -42.52 -53.41
N LEU A 39 7.14 -42.75 -52.80
CA LEU A 39 6.43 -44.03 -52.83
C LEU A 39 6.01 -44.41 -54.26
N ALA A 40 5.46 -43.46 -55.02
CA ALA A 40 5.07 -43.70 -56.41
C ALA A 40 6.27 -44.05 -57.30
N ASP A 41 7.40 -43.38 -57.08
CA ASP A 41 8.65 -43.67 -57.79
C ASP A 41 9.27 -45.01 -57.36
N SER A 42 9.17 -45.35 -56.07
CA SER A 42 9.64 -46.63 -55.51
C SER A 42 8.82 -47.81 -56.03
N GLU A 43 7.49 -47.66 -56.15
CA GLU A 43 6.60 -48.66 -56.76
C GLU A 43 6.90 -48.88 -58.24
N ARG A 44 7.21 -47.80 -58.97
CA ARG A 44 7.56 -47.87 -60.39
C ARG A 44 8.89 -48.57 -60.63
N LEU A 45 9.87 -48.34 -59.77
CA LEU A 45 11.22 -48.91 -59.86
C LEU A 45 11.34 -50.28 -59.16
N GLY A 46 10.40 -50.63 -58.29
CA GLY A 46 10.44 -51.84 -57.47
C GLY A 46 11.49 -51.78 -56.35
N ASP A 47 11.98 -50.59 -56.01
CA ASP A 47 13.04 -50.37 -55.03
C ASP A 47 12.57 -49.42 -53.91
N TYR A 48 12.26 -50.01 -52.76
CA TYR A 48 11.80 -49.29 -51.57
C TYR A 48 12.93 -48.67 -50.75
N SER A 49 14.19 -48.86 -51.14
CA SER A 49 15.30 -48.13 -50.52
C SER A 49 15.18 -46.61 -50.74
N ILE A 50 14.59 -46.20 -51.87
CA ILE A 50 14.30 -44.79 -52.20
C ILE A 50 13.26 -44.22 -51.23
N LEU A 51 12.18 -44.96 -50.96
CA LEU A 51 11.18 -44.59 -49.96
C LEU A 51 11.81 -44.47 -48.56
N ALA A 52 12.65 -45.43 -48.17
CA ALA A 52 13.33 -45.41 -46.87
C ALA A 52 14.27 -44.21 -46.73
N LEU A 53 15.03 -43.87 -47.78
CA LEU A 53 15.88 -42.68 -47.79
C LEU A 53 15.08 -41.39 -47.76
N ALA A 54 13.97 -41.31 -48.50
CA ALA A 54 13.07 -40.16 -48.48
C ALA A 54 12.47 -39.95 -47.08
N ALA A 55 12.02 -41.03 -46.43
CA ALA A 55 11.52 -41.01 -45.06
C ALA A 55 12.59 -40.57 -44.05
N LEU A 56 13.83 -41.08 -44.18
CA LEU A 56 14.95 -40.67 -43.32
C LEU A 56 15.31 -39.19 -43.50
N VAL A 57 15.26 -38.67 -44.73
CA VAL A 57 15.52 -37.25 -45.01
C VAL A 57 14.41 -36.38 -44.42
N ALA A 58 13.15 -36.75 -44.59
CA ALA A 58 11.99 -36.08 -43.99
C ALA A 58 12.11 -36.04 -42.45
N MET A 59 12.34 -37.19 -41.82
CA MET A 59 12.55 -37.30 -40.38
C MET A 59 13.73 -36.43 -39.89
N LYS A 60 14.85 -36.43 -40.61
CA LYS A 60 16.01 -35.57 -40.26
C LYS A 60 15.66 -34.08 -40.33
N ARG A 61 14.88 -33.65 -41.32
CA ARG A 61 14.44 -32.25 -41.44
C ARG A 61 13.52 -31.85 -40.30
N GLU A 62 12.54 -32.69 -39.97
CA GLU A 62 11.63 -32.47 -38.84
C GLU A 62 12.39 -32.38 -37.52
N LEU A 63 13.30 -33.31 -37.26
CA LEU A 63 14.17 -33.24 -36.08
C LEU A 63 15.03 -31.97 -36.05
N SER A 64 15.51 -31.51 -37.20
CA SER A 64 16.29 -30.26 -37.27
C SER A 64 15.42 -29.04 -36.94
N GLN A 65 14.19 -28.98 -37.47
CA GLN A 65 13.22 -27.94 -37.14
C GLN A 65 12.85 -27.95 -35.66
N ASP A 66 12.56 -29.12 -35.09
CA ASP A 66 12.23 -29.26 -33.67
C ASP A 66 13.43 -28.85 -32.78
N ILE A 67 14.66 -29.18 -33.18
CA ILE A 67 15.87 -28.72 -32.48
C ILE A 67 15.97 -27.19 -32.51
N ASP A 68 15.70 -26.55 -33.66
CA ASP A 68 15.76 -25.10 -33.79
C ASP A 68 14.66 -24.42 -32.94
N GLU A 69 13.43 -24.94 -32.96
CA GLU A 69 12.35 -24.46 -32.09
C GLU A 69 12.70 -24.60 -30.60
N ILE A 70 13.29 -25.73 -30.19
CA ILE A 70 13.73 -25.95 -28.82
C ILE A 70 14.86 -24.98 -28.46
N ARG A 71 15.81 -24.73 -29.36
CA ARG A 71 16.87 -23.74 -29.15
C ARG A 71 16.30 -22.34 -28.94
N GLU A 72 15.36 -21.92 -29.76
CA GLU A 72 14.69 -20.63 -29.60
C GLU A 72 13.96 -20.53 -28.25
N LYS A 73 13.22 -21.58 -27.88
CA LYS A 73 12.55 -21.65 -26.55
C LYS A 73 13.58 -21.55 -25.43
N VAL A 74 14.69 -22.28 -25.51
CA VAL A 74 15.79 -22.24 -24.53
C VAL A 74 16.40 -20.84 -24.44
N TYR A 75 16.71 -20.19 -25.57
CA TYR A 75 17.21 -18.81 -25.56
C TYR A 75 16.21 -17.83 -24.94
N SER A 76 14.92 -17.97 -25.25
CA SER A 76 13.88 -17.14 -24.65
C SER A 76 13.79 -17.34 -23.13
N LEU A 77 13.98 -18.57 -22.65
CA LEU A 77 13.99 -18.89 -21.22
C LEU A 77 15.24 -18.35 -20.54
N PHE A 78 16.41 -18.45 -21.16
CA PHE A 78 17.64 -17.84 -20.64
C PHE A 78 17.52 -16.32 -20.54
N SER A 79 16.98 -15.66 -21.56
CA SER A 79 16.74 -14.21 -21.51
C SER A 79 15.77 -13.82 -20.39
N LYS A 80 14.70 -14.59 -20.19
CA LYS A 80 13.78 -14.39 -19.05
C LYS A 80 14.46 -14.62 -17.70
N LEU A 81 15.32 -15.64 -17.60
CA LEU A 81 16.06 -15.95 -16.39
C LEU A 81 17.06 -14.85 -16.04
N ASP A 82 17.79 -14.32 -17.02
CA ASP A 82 18.69 -13.19 -16.83
C ASP A 82 17.93 -11.93 -16.43
N GLY A 83 16.78 -11.67 -17.06
CA GLY A 83 15.87 -10.59 -16.66
C GLY A 83 15.46 -10.71 -15.18
N LEU A 84 14.95 -11.88 -14.78
CA LEU A 84 14.58 -12.16 -13.40
C LEU A 84 15.77 -12.01 -12.44
N ARG A 85 16.96 -12.50 -12.82
CA ARG A 85 18.17 -12.37 -12.02
C ARG A 85 18.53 -10.89 -11.79
N THR A 86 18.48 -10.07 -12.83
CA THR A 86 18.76 -8.64 -12.70
C THR A 86 17.71 -7.92 -11.85
N ASP A 87 16.43 -8.28 -11.98
CA ASP A 87 15.36 -7.73 -11.15
C ASP A 87 15.53 -8.14 -9.68
N THR A 88 15.91 -9.38 -9.40
CA THR A 88 16.19 -9.83 -8.04
C THR A 88 17.39 -9.09 -7.44
N ASP A 89 18.50 -8.94 -8.18
CA ASP A 89 19.67 -8.21 -7.70
C ASP A 89 19.35 -6.74 -7.41
N ASN A 90 18.52 -6.12 -8.25
CA ASN A 90 18.05 -4.75 -8.02
C ASN A 90 17.15 -4.64 -6.79
N ASN A 91 16.27 -5.61 -6.57
CA ASN A 91 15.42 -5.65 -5.38
C ASN A 91 16.24 -5.89 -4.10
N PHE A 92 17.24 -6.77 -4.13
CA PHE A 92 18.16 -6.96 -3.01
C PHE A 92 18.89 -5.67 -2.66
N LYS A 93 19.45 -4.96 -3.65
CA LYS A 93 20.09 -3.66 -3.41
C LYS A 93 19.15 -2.60 -2.83
N LYS A 94 17.86 -2.60 -3.19
CA LYS A 94 16.86 -1.71 -2.59
C LYS A 94 16.60 -2.06 -1.14
N ILE A 95 16.39 -3.35 -0.86
CA ILE A 95 16.17 -3.86 0.50
C ILE A 95 17.40 -3.57 1.39
N GLU A 96 18.61 -3.78 0.89
CA GLU A 96 19.85 -3.44 1.61
C GLU A 96 19.90 -1.96 1.99
N LYS A 97 19.53 -1.05 1.06
CA LYS A 97 19.47 0.39 1.35
C LYS A 97 18.41 0.73 2.39
N GLU A 98 17.23 0.11 2.31
CA GLU A 98 16.16 0.31 3.30
C GLU A 98 16.58 -0.19 4.69
N ILE A 99 17.25 -1.34 4.77
CA ILE A 99 17.81 -1.87 6.02
C ILE A 99 18.84 -0.90 6.60
N GLU A 100 19.72 -0.35 5.78
CA GLU A 100 20.74 0.59 6.26
C GLU A 100 20.13 1.90 6.76
N ALA A 101 19.13 2.44 6.05
CA ALA A 101 18.39 3.62 6.51
C ALA A 101 17.64 3.36 7.83
N LEU A 102 17.07 2.17 8.01
CA LEU A 102 16.43 1.78 9.27
C LEU A 102 17.43 1.66 10.42
N LYS A 103 18.63 1.13 10.18
CA LYS A 103 19.70 1.11 11.20
C LYS A 103 20.12 2.51 11.60
N GLU A 104 20.33 3.41 10.64
CA GLU A 104 20.68 4.81 10.93
C GLU A 104 19.60 5.49 11.79
N ALA A 105 18.32 5.25 11.48
CA ALA A 105 17.20 5.78 12.27
C ALA A 105 17.16 5.21 13.69
N ILE A 106 17.44 3.91 13.86
CA ILE A 106 17.55 3.26 15.17
C ILE A 106 18.70 3.85 15.98
N ASP A 107 19.88 3.99 15.37
CA ASP A 107 21.05 4.59 16.02
C ASP A 107 20.77 6.04 16.48
N GLU A 108 20.01 6.81 15.69
CA GLU A 108 19.58 8.14 16.07
C GLU A 108 18.58 8.11 17.26
N LEU A 109 17.62 7.20 17.23
CA LEU A 109 16.68 7.00 18.34
C LEU A 109 17.39 6.59 19.63
N ASP A 110 18.38 5.72 19.55
CA ASP A 110 19.19 5.32 20.71
C ASP A 110 19.97 6.51 21.28
N ARG A 111 20.57 7.35 20.42
CA ARG A 111 21.22 8.60 20.86
C ARG A 111 20.24 9.55 21.54
N ARG A 112 19.04 9.75 20.98
CA ARG A 112 18.00 10.59 21.59
C ARG A 112 17.52 10.02 22.93
N THR A 113 17.39 8.70 23.03
CA THR A 113 16.99 8.02 24.27
C THR A 113 18.04 8.17 25.37
N LEU A 114 19.33 8.09 25.04
CA LEU A 114 20.42 8.41 25.98
C LEU A 114 20.36 9.85 26.48
N VAL A 115 20.05 10.81 25.60
CA VAL A 115 19.86 12.22 25.99
C VAL A 115 18.67 12.38 26.94
N VAL A 116 17.53 11.76 26.63
CA VAL A 116 16.34 11.78 27.50
C VAL A 116 16.66 11.17 28.87
N SER A 117 17.33 10.01 28.91
CA SER A 117 17.74 9.38 30.18
C SER A 117 18.68 10.27 30.99
N ASN A 118 19.58 11.00 30.33
CA ASN A 118 20.43 11.98 31.01
C ASN A 118 19.63 13.20 31.51
N LEU A 119 18.64 13.68 30.76
CA LEU A 119 17.75 14.77 31.18
C LEU A 119 16.90 14.36 32.39
N GLU A 120 16.37 13.14 32.41
CA GLU A 120 15.63 12.59 33.57
C GLU A 120 16.50 12.57 34.84
N ARG A 121 17.80 12.30 34.73
CA ARG A 121 18.73 12.37 35.88
C ARG A 121 18.99 13.79 36.38
N VAL A 122 18.92 14.78 35.49
CA VAL A 122 19.20 16.19 35.81
C VAL A 122 17.94 16.92 36.28
N LEU A 123 16.76 16.46 35.88
CA LEU A 123 15.46 17.04 36.23
C LEU A 123 15.28 17.27 37.74
N PRO A 124 15.53 16.29 38.63
CA PRO A 124 15.38 16.50 40.07
C PRO A 124 16.30 17.59 40.62
N ARG A 125 17.51 17.72 40.07
CA ARG A 125 18.46 18.78 40.47
C ARG A 125 18.00 20.14 40.00
N ILE A 126 17.43 20.24 38.79
CA ILE A 126 16.83 21.48 38.29
C ILE A 126 15.64 21.87 39.18
N THR A 127 14.76 20.92 39.52
CA THR A 127 13.63 21.16 40.42
C THR A 127 14.09 21.64 41.80
N GLU A 128 15.13 21.03 42.38
CA GLU A 128 15.69 21.49 43.67
C GLU A 128 16.28 22.89 43.56
N ILE A 129 16.95 23.22 42.45
CA ILE A 129 17.47 24.57 42.19
C ILE A 129 16.33 25.58 42.02
N GLU A 130 15.25 25.21 41.32
CA GLU A 130 14.05 26.05 41.17
C GLU A 130 13.38 26.32 42.51
N GLU A 131 13.18 25.28 43.35
CA GLU A 131 12.63 25.43 44.69
C GLU A 131 13.50 26.37 45.54
N ARG A 132 14.82 26.19 45.54
CA ARG A 132 15.75 27.09 46.23
C ARG A 132 15.73 28.51 45.66
N MET A 133 15.64 28.68 44.34
CA MET A 133 15.53 29.99 43.71
C MET A 133 14.22 30.69 44.06
N MET A 134 13.16 29.95 44.34
CA MET A 134 11.87 30.49 44.78
C MET A 134 11.86 30.79 46.28
N SER A 135 12.53 29.98 47.12
CA SER A 135 12.59 30.20 48.57
C SER A 135 13.57 31.33 48.96
N TYR A 136 14.71 31.44 48.27
CA TYR A 136 15.78 32.36 48.64
C TYR A 136 15.35 33.84 48.65
N PRO A 137 14.60 34.37 47.67
CA PRO A 137 14.11 35.75 47.73
C PRO A 137 13.12 35.99 48.88
N LEU A 138 12.32 34.99 49.25
CA LEU A 138 11.39 35.04 50.39
C LEU A 138 12.17 35.11 51.70
N GLU A 139 13.13 34.22 51.90
CA GLU A 139 14.00 34.20 53.08
C GLU A 139 14.82 35.50 53.21
N VAL A 140 15.35 36.01 52.09
CA VAL A 140 16.06 37.29 52.06
C VAL A 140 15.09 38.44 52.38
N ALA A 141 13.88 38.45 51.82
CA ALA A 141 12.87 39.46 52.12
C ALA A 141 12.48 39.45 53.60
N GLU A 142 12.20 38.28 54.19
CA GLU A 142 11.90 38.15 55.63
C GLU A 142 13.08 38.60 56.50
N SER A 143 14.32 38.26 56.14
CA SER A 143 15.51 38.69 56.88
C SER A 143 15.75 40.20 56.79
N ILE A 144 15.42 40.81 55.65
CA ILE A 144 15.51 42.26 55.44
C ILE A 144 14.38 42.94 56.20
N GLU A 145 13.15 42.44 56.09
CA GLU A 145 11.98 42.96 56.81
C GLU A 145 12.23 42.93 58.30
N LYS A 146 12.72 41.82 58.86
CA LYS A 146 13.06 41.72 60.28
C LYS A 146 14.13 42.74 60.69
N ARG A 147 15.22 42.86 59.92
CA ARG A 147 16.29 43.84 60.18
C ARG A 147 15.85 45.29 60.02
N VAL A 148 14.94 45.57 59.08
CA VAL A 148 14.36 46.90 58.89
C VAL A 148 13.39 47.20 60.00
N ARG A 149 12.50 46.26 60.36
CA ARG A 149 11.56 46.38 61.48
C ARG A 149 12.29 46.64 62.79
N GLU A 150 13.29 45.85 63.14
CA GLU A 150 14.10 46.08 64.36
C GLU A 150 14.80 47.45 64.34
N ARG A 151 15.30 47.90 63.19
CA ARG A 151 15.92 49.24 63.07
C ARG A 151 14.89 50.37 63.15
N VAL A 152 13.70 50.17 62.57
CA VAL A 152 12.60 51.12 62.63
C VAL A 152 12.04 51.19 64.04
N GLU A 153 11.85 50.06 64.73
CA GLU A 153 11.42 50.00 66.12
C GLU A 153 12.40 50.72 67.04
N ARG A 154 13.71 50.40 66.96
CA ARG A 154 14.73 51.12 67.74
C ARG A 154 14.74 52.60 67.41
N ARG A 155 14.62 52.98 66.14
CA ARG A 155 14.60 54.40 65.74
C ARG A 155 13.30 55.10 66.13
N ILE A 156 12.19 54.39 66.21
CA ILE A 156 10.92 54.90 66.77
C ILE A 156 11.07 55.05 68.28
N GLU A 157 11.65 54.09 69.00
CA GLU A 157 11.93 54.19 70.43
C GLU A 157 12.88 55.36 70.72
N ASP A 158 13.95 55.50 69.93
CA ASP A 158 14.88 56.62 69.99
C ASP A 158 14.15 57.93 69.69
N ILE A 159 13.39 58.05 68.59
CA ILE A 159 12.62 59.26 68.25
C ILE A 159 11.53 59.54 69.28
N VAL A 160 10.90 58.53 69.89
CA VAL A 160 9.88 58.73 70.93
C VAL A 160 10.56 59.20 72.21
N MET A 161 11.68 58.60 72.62
CA MET A 161 12.49 59.04 73.76
C MET A 161 13.08 60.43 73.53
N GLU A 162 13.57 60.69 72.32
CA GLU A 162 14.13 61.96 71.88
C GLU A 162 13.04 63.01 71.76
N LYS A 163 11.85 62.72 71.20
CA LYS A 163 10.69 63.63 71.21
C LYS A 163 10.06 63.80 72.59
N LEU A 164 10.12 62.82 73.48
CA LEU A 164 9.67 62.95 74.86
C LEU A 164 10.62 63.88 75.61
N ASN A 165 11.93 63.69 75.44
CA ASN A 165 12.98 64.53 76.00
C ASN A 165 13.05 65.91 75.32
N GLU A 166 12.77 66.01 74.03
CA GLU A 166 12.63 67.24 73.26
C GLU A 166 11.34 67.93 73.60
N LYS A 167 10.21 67.28 73.89
CA LYS A 167 9.03 67.98 74.42
C LYS A 167 9.25 68.49 75.84
N VAL A 168 10.03 67.78 76.65
CA VAL A 168 10.49 68.26 77.96
C VAL A 168 11.46 69.44 77.78
N LYS A 169 12.33 69.42 76.77
CA LYS A 169 13.27 70.51 76.45
C LYS A 169 12.68 71.64 75.60
N GLU A 170 11.64 71.44 74.80
CA GLU A 170 10.94 72.43 73.95
C GLU A 170 10.02 73.31 74.80
N LEU A 171 9.61 72.81 75.98
CA LEU A 171 9.05 73.65 77.03
C LEU A 171 10.10 74.59 77.64
N GLU A 172 11.40 74.28 77.55
CA GLU A 172 12.52 75.13 78.00
C GLU A 172 13.26 75.87 76.87
N MET A 173 13.10 75.45 75.62
CA MET A 173 13.81 75.97 74.44
C MET A 173 12.85 76.43 73.34
N LYS A 174 11.79 77.15 73.70
CA LYS A 174 11.20 78.16 72.80
C LYS A 174 12.08 79.42 72.73
N ALA A 175 13.37 79.24 72.48
CA ALA A 175 14.32 80.30 72.20
C ALA A 175 15.42 79.79 71.27
N ASN A 176 15.24 80.15 69.99
CA ASN A 176 16.25 80.35 68.97
C ASN A 176 16.74 79.18 68.09
N SER A 177 16.33 79.34 66.83
CA SER A 177 17.11 79.25 65.59
C SER A 177 17.56 77.88 65.09
N THR A 178 16.73 77.42 64.16
CA THR A 178 17.02 76.64 62.96
C THR A 178 18.35 77.02 62.31
N THR A 179 19.20 76.04 62.02
CA THR A 179 20.31 76.13 61.05
C THR A 179 20.50 74.73 60.39
N PRO A 180 21.44 74.51 59.46
CA PRO A 180 21.20 74.27 58.03
C PRO A 180 21.65 72.85 57.64
N GLU A 181 21.45 71.87 58.52
CA GLU A 181 21.88 70.47 58.34
C GLU A 181 20.87 69.65 57.51
N VAL A 182 19.60 70.05 57.57
CA VAL A 182 18.48 69.42 56.84
C VAL A 182 18.71 69.44 55.32
N ILE A 183 19.40 70.45 54.78
CA ILE A 183 19.68 70.56 53.34
C ILE A 183 20.74 69.52 52.91
N LYS A 184 21.72 69.21 53.76
CA LYS A 184 22.75 68.19 53.46
C LYS A 184 22.19 66.77 53.49
N GLU A 185 21.27 66.47 54.41
CA GLU A 185 20.58 65.18 54.44
C GLU A 185 19.61 64.97 53.28
N ILE A 186 18.96 66.04 52.80
CA ILE A 186 18.09 65.94 51.63
C ILE A 186 18.92 65.65 50.38
N ILE A 187 20.09 66.27 50.21
CA ILE A 187 20.98 66.03 49.06
C ILE A 187 21.53 64.60 49.07
N SER A 188 21.96 64.08 50.23
CA SER A 188 22.48 62.70 50.32
C SER A 188 21.40 61.64 50.08
N LYS A 189 20.16 61.88 50.54
CA LYS A 189 19.00 61.03 50.21
C LYS A 189 18.61 61.11 48.73
N TYR A 190 18.72 62.29 48.12
CA TYR A 190 18.48 62.44 46.69
C TYR A 190 19.52 61.68 45.86
N ASP A 191 20.80 61.75 46.24
CA ASP A 191 21.88 61.00 45.57
C ASP A 191 21.75 59.48 45.75
N SER A 192 21.30 59.00 46.92
CA SER A 192 21.02 57.57 47.11
C SER A 192 19.84 57.11 46.27
N LEU A 193 18.77 57.91 46.20
CA LEU A 193 17.59 57.61 45.39
C LEU A 193 17.91 57.64 43.89
N ILE A 194 18.79 58.55 43.43
CA ILE A 194 19.24 58.59 42.04
C ILE A 194 20.02 57.31 41.70
N LYS A 195 20.93 56.86 42.57
CA LYS A 195 21.70 55.61 42.36
C LYS A 195 20.78 54.39 42.32
N GLU A 196 19.82 54.32 43.23
CA GLU A 196 18.85 53.23 43.28
C GLU A 196 17.93 53.23 42.04
N ASN A 197 17.53 54.41 41.54
CA ASN A 197 16.75 54.53 40.31
C ASN A 197 17.55 54.06 39.07
N ILE A 198 18.85 54.35 39.02
CA ILE A 198 19.74 53.88 37.94
C ILE A 198 19.89 52.35 37.98
N GLU A 199 20.05 51.76 39.16
CA GLU A 199 20.12 50.29 39.30
C GLU A 199 18.79 49.61 38.95
N LEU A 200 17.66 50.19 39.36
CA LEU A 200 16.34 49.70 39.00
C LEU A 200 16.10 49.79 37.49
N ARG A 201 16.52 50.87 36.83
CA ARG A 201 16.45 50.98 35.36
C ARG A 201 17.27 49.90 34.66
N LYS A 202 18.49 49.61 35.13
CA LYS A 202 19.31 48.52 34.57
C LYS A 202 18.66 47.16 34.76
N LYS A 203 18.08 46.88 35.93
CA LYS A 203 17.34 45.63 36.19
C LYS A 203 16.09 45.52 35.29
N LEU A 204 15.41 46.63 35.05
CA LEU A 204 14.24 46.70 34.19
C LEU A 204 14.62 46.41 32.72
N GLU A 205 15.71 46.98 32.23
CA GLU A 205 16.23 46.73 30.88
C GLU A 205 16.66 45.27 30.66
N VAL A 206 17.28 44.63 31.66
CA VAL A 206 17.62 43.19 31.61
C VAL A 206 16.35 42.33 31.57
N ARG A 207 15.33 42.68 32.37
CA ARG A 207 14.04 41.97 32.36
C ARG A 207 13.28 42.16 31.05
N GLU A 208 13.33 43.35 30.45
CA GLU A 208 12.72 43.61 29.14
C GLU A 208 13.39 42.80 28.04
N LYS A 209 14.72 42.65 28.05
CA LYS A 209 15.43 41.75 27.14
C LYS A 209 15.00 40.29 27.34
N ALA A 210 14.92 39.82 28.58
CA ALA A 210 14.46 38.47 28.87
C ALA A 210 13.01 38.24 28.41
N ILE A 211 12.11 39.22 28.58
CA ILE A 211 10.73 39.16 28.09
C ILE A 211 10.71 39.09 26.56
N LYS A 212 11.58 39.84 25.87
CA LYS A 212 11.69 39.80 24.42
C LYS A 212 12.15 38.42 23.92
N ASP A 213 13.18 37.86 24.55
CA ASP A 213 13.69 36.52 24.21
C ASP A 213 12.65 35.44 24.46
N LEU A 214 11.90 35.54 25.57
CA LEU A 214 10.79 34.63 25.87
C LEU A 214 9.66 34.75 24.86
N ARG A 215 9.31 35.96 24.42
CA ARG A 215 8.31 36.17 23.35
C ARG A 215 8.74 35.56 22.03
N GLU A 216 10.02 35.69 21.66
CA GLU A 216 10.55 35.06 20.45
C GLU A 216 10.54 33.53 20.54
N LYS A 217 10.89 32.96 21.70
CA LYS A 217 10.78 31.51 21.94
C LYS A 217 9.32 31.03 21.86
N LEU A 218 8.38 31.81 22.42
CA LEU A 218 6.96 31.48 22.41
C LEU A 218 6.39 31.51 20.99
N ALA A 219 6.80 32.48 20.16
CA ALA A 219 6.43 32.53 18.74
C ALA A 219 6.92 31.29 17.96
N LYS A 220 8.18 30.88 18.17
CA LYS A 220 8.73 29.66 17.55
C LYS A 220 7.98 28.39 17.98
N LEU A 221 7.62 28.29 19.25
CA LEU A 221 6.82 27.16 19.74
C LEU A 221 5.40 27.18 19.17
N GLN A 222 4.78 28.35 19.00
CA GLN A 222 3.48 28.48 18.34
C GLN A 222 3.52 28.08 16.86
N GLU A 223 4.61 28.38 16.15
CA GLU A 223 4.83 27.87 14.78
C GLU A 223 4.97 26.35 14.78
N GLY A 224 5.76 25.78 15.70
CA GLY A 224 5.89 24.33 15.86
C GLY A 224 4.55 23.64 16.15
N VAL A 225 3.68 24.25 16.97
CA VAL A 225 2.33 23.71 17.22
C VAL A 225 1.48 23.69 15.94
N LYS A 226 1.54 24.74 15.11
CA LYS A 226 0.81 24.76 13.82
C LYS A 226 1.32 23.69 12.85
N GLU A 227 2.63 23.43 12.83
CA GLU A 227 3.21 22.35 12.03
C GLU A 227 2.73 20.98 12.53
N VAL A 228 2.69 20.78 13.85
CA VAL A 228 2.16 19.54 14.46
C VAL A 228 0.68 19.37 14.12
N GLU A 229 -0.15 20.40 14.23
CA GLU A 229 -1.57 20.34 13.83
C GLU A 229 -1.74 19.99 12.34
N ALA A 230 -0.87 20.50 11.47
CA ALA A 230 -0.90 20.16 10.05
C ALA A 230 -0.51 18.69 9.79
N ILE A 231 0.43 18.15 10.57
CA ILE A 231 0.81 16.73 10.52
C ILE A 231 -0.35 15.87 11.04
N GLU A 232 -0.98 16.24 12.16
CA GLU A 232 -2.13 15.51 12.73
C GLU A 232 -3.28 15.39 11.72
N ARG A 233 -3.61 16.47 11.00
CA ARG A 233 -4.63 16.43 9.94
C ARG A 233 -4.27 15.45 8.83
N LYS A 234 -3.01 15.44 8.37
CA LYS A 234 -2.54 14.47 7.36
C LYS A 234 -2.61 13.04 7.88
N VAL A 235 -2.26 12.82 9.15
CA VAL A 235 -2.37 11.50 9.80
C VAL A 235 -3.83 11.05 9.87
N GLU A 236 -4.76 11.96 10.17
CA GLU A 236 -6.19 11.65 10.16
C GLU A 236 -6.70 11.29 8.76
N GLU A 237 -6.26 12.01 7.72
CA GLU A 237 -6.55 11.67 6.32
C GLU A 237 -6.01 10.29 5.93
N TYR A 238 -4.76 9.97 6.29
CA TYR A 238 -4.19 8.64 6.08
C TYR A 238 -4.93 7.56 6.87
N GLY A 239 -5.44 7.88 8.06
CA GLY A 239 -6.30 7.01 8.85
C GLY A 239 -7.59 6.65 8.11
N LYS A 240 -8.30 7.65 7.56
CA LYS A 240 -9.51 7.44 6.75
C LYS A 240 -9.23 6.60 5.51
N LEU A 241 -8.15 6.89 4.77
CA LEU A 241 -7.73 6.09 3.62
C LEU A 241 -7.40 4.63 4.01
N ALA A 242 -6.77 4.41 5.16
CA ALA A 242 -6.47 3.07 5.64
C ALA A 242 -7.75 2.28 6.01
N GLU A 243 -8.76 2.94 6.56
CA GLU A 243 -10.08 2.32 6.81
C GLU A 243 -10.79 1.96 5.50
N GLU A 244 -10.80 2.85 4.51
CA GLU A 244 -11.34 2.58 3.18
C GLU A 244 -10.62 1.39 2.52
N LEU A 245 -9.29 1.32 2.63
CA LEU A 245 -8.51 0.18 2.12
C LEU A 245 -8.84 -1.13 2.85
N LYS A 246 -9.09 -1.09 4.16
CA LYS A 246 -9.56 -2.26 4.92
C LYS A 246 -10.93 -2.71 4.42
N GLU A 247 -11.87 -1.79 4.20
CA GLU A 247 -13.17 -2.12 3.64
C GLU A 247 -13.05 -2.74 2.24
N ILE A 248 -12.23 -2.16 1.37
CA ILE A 248 -11.98 -2.68 0.02
C ILE A 248 -11.37 -4.07 0.10
N LYS A 249 -10.41 -4.31 1.00
CA LYS A 249 -9.80 -5.62 1.22
C LYS A 249 -10.83 -6.66 1.66
N ILE A 250 -11.74 -6.31 2.58
CA ILE A 250 -12.83 -7.20 3.02
C ILE A 250 -13.78 -7.50 1.85
N ARG A 251 -14.15 -6.49 1.05
CA ARG A 251 -15.01 -6.66 -0.12
C ARG A 251 -14.34 -7.54 -1.19
N LEU A 252 -13.06 -7.32 -1.47
CA LEU A 252 -12.27 -8.15 -2.38
C LEU A 252 -12.22 -9.60 -1.89
N ALA A 253 -11.92 -9.84 -0.61
CA ALA A 253 -11.89 -11.18 -0.04
C ALA A 253 -13.25 -11.89 -0.12
N LYS A 254 -14.37 -11.17 0.05
CA LYS A 254 -15.71 -11.73 -0.15
C LYS A 254 -15.98 -12.14 -1.61
N ILE A 255 -15.44 -11.39 -2.57
CA ILE A 255 -15.66 -11.63 -4.01
C ILE A 255 -14.75 -12.77 -4.52
N THR A 256 -13.51 -12.84 -4.04
CA THR A 256 -12.46 -13.69 -4.62
C THR A 256 -12.06 -14.88 -3.75
N GLY A 257 -12.45 -14.86 -2.47
CA GLY A 257 -12.07 -15.88 -1.48
C GLY A 257 -10.62 -15.77 -0.97
N SER A 258 -9.81 -14.84 -1.48
CA SER A 258 -8.43 -14.61 -1.02
C SER A 258 -8.32 -13.29 -0.24
N TYR A 259 -7.62 -13.35 0.89
CA TYR A 259 -7.28 -12.18 1.71
C TYR A 259 -6.06 -11.40 1.17
N ASP A 260 -5.32 -11.97 0.21
CA ASP A 260 -4.27 -11.24 -0.50
C ASP A 260 -4.86 -10.41 -1.63
N VAL A 261 -4.64 -9.09 -1.58
CA VAL A 261 -5.14 -8.12 -2.57
C VAL A 261 -4.58 -8.45 -3.96
N LYS A 262 -3.33 -8.91 -4.07
CA LYS A 262 -2.71 -9.22 -5.37
C LYS A 262 -3.31 -10.48 -6.00
N GLU A 263 -3.54 -11.52 -5.21
CA GLU A 263 -4.20 -12.73 -5.69
C GLU A 263 -5.67 -12.48 -6.01
N ALA A 264 -6.37 -11.72 -5.16
CA ALA A 264 -7.75 -11.30 -5.41
C ALA A 264 -7.87 -10.55 -6.74
N LEU A 265 -6.97 -9.60 -7.02
CA LEU A 265 -6.96 -8.87 -8.29
C LEU A 265 -6.68 -9.80 -9.48
N ARG A 266 -5.74 -10.76 -9.37
CA ARG A 266 -5.50 -11.74 -10.44
C ARG A 266 -6.70 -12.65 -10.71
N ILE A 267 -7.41 -13.06 -9.64
CA ILE A 267 -8.65 -13.85 -9.77
C ILE A 267 -9.71 -13.02 -10.48
N ILE A 268 -9.87 -11.74 -10.13
CA ILE A 268 -10.77 -10.82 -10.81
C ILE A 268 -10.37 -10.68 -12.27
N GLU A 269 -9.10 -10.38 -12.59
CA GLU A 269 -8.63 -10.23 -13.97
C GLU A 269 -8.84 -11.50 -14.82
N ARG A 270 -8.64 -12.69 -14.25
CA ARG A 270 -8.87 -13.97 -14.94
C ARG A 270 -10.35 -14.26 -15.17
N ASN A 271 -11.19 -13.91 -14.21
CA ASN A 271 -12.63 -14.15 -14.25
C ASN A 271 -13.43 -12.94 -14.76
N TYR A 272 -12.76 -11.86 -15.16
CA TYR A 272 -13.40 -10.65 -15.65
C TYR A 272 -13.92 -10.90 -17.05
N ILE A 273 -15.22 -11.16 -17.16
CA ILE A 273 -15.91 -11.22 -18.45
C ILE A 273 -16.24 -9.78 -18.86
N PRO A 274 -15.72 -9.28 -19.99
CA PRO A 274 -16.03 -7.94 -20.46
C PRO A 274 -17.53 -7.75 -20.63
N LYS A 275 -18.06 -6.61 -20.17
CA LYS A 275 -19.49 -6.27 -20.29
C LYS A 275 -20.01 -6.43 -21.72
N SER A 276 -19.20 -6.14 -22.73
CA SER A 276 -19.54 -6.34 -24.14
C SER A 276 -19.88 -7.80 -24.48
N LYS A 277 -19.10 -8.77 -24.00
CA LYS A 277 -19.39 -10.20 -24.21
C LYS A 277 -20.65 -10.64 -23.46
N VAL A 278 -20.88 -10.09 -22.26
CA VAL A 278 -22.11 -10.36 -21.49
C VAL A 278 -23.33 -9.77 -22.19
N GLU A 279 -23.23 -8.57 -22.75
CA GLU A 279 -24.31 -7.93 -23.51
C GLU A 279 -24.61 -8.66 -24.82
N GLU A 280 -23.59 -9.14 -25.54
CA GLU A 280 -23.76 -9.99 -26.72
C GLU A 280 -24.45 -11.31 -26.35
N LEU A 281 -23.99 -11.99 -25.30
CA LEU A 281 -24.62 -13.20 -24.77
C LEU A 281 -26.06 -12.95 -24.32
N ALA A 282 -26.35 -11.82 -23.68
CA ALA A 282 -27.71 -11.48 -23.27
C ALA A 282 -28.63 -11.26 -24.47
N LYS A 283 -28.12 -10.63 -25.55
CA LYS A 283 -28.86 -10.48 -26.81
C LYS A 283 -29.12 -11.82 -27.48
N THR A 284 -28.13 -12.71 -27.55
CA THR A 284 -28.31 -14.04 -28.16
C THR A 284 -29.26 -14.91 -27.34
N VAL A 285 -29.14 -14.91 -26.01
CA VAL A 285 -30.08 -15.61 -25.13
C VAL A 285 -31.51 -15.08 -25.31
N LYS A 286 -31.69 -13.76 -25.40
CA LYS A 286 -33.02 -13.16 -25.61
C LYS A 286 -33.60 -13.52 -26.99
N ALA A 287 -32.76 -13.57 -28.02
CA ALA A 287 -33.16 -14.03 -29.35
C ALA A 287 -33.59 -15.50 -29.33
N LEU A 288 -32.78 -16.37 -28.70
CA LEU A 288 -33.08 -17.80 -28.56
C LEU A 288 -34.35 -18.05 -27.74
N MET A 289 -34.58 -17.30 -26.65
CA MET A 289 -35.83 -17.40 -25.87
C MET A 289 -37.06 -17.04 -26.71
N LYS A 290 -36.96 -16.01 -27.56
CA LYS A 290 -38.03 -15.61 -28.45
C LYS A 290 -38.30 -16.68 -29.53
N GLU A 291 -37.24 -17.21 -30.13
CA GLU A 291 -37.34 -18.32 -31.09
C GLU A 291 -37.98 -19.57 -30.46
N ASN A 292 -37.62 -19.89 -29.22
CA ASN A 292 -38.20 -21.02 -28.49
C ASN A 292 -39.70 -20.80 -28.16
N GLU A 293 -40.10 -19.57 -27.84
CA GLU A 293 -41.52 -19.22 -27.68
C GLU A 293 -42.30 -19.33 -29.00
N ASP A 294 -41.72 -18.91 -30.12
CA ASP A 294 -42.35 -19.00 -31.42
C ASP A 294 -42.48 -20.47 -31.87
N LEU A 295 -41.44 -21.29 -31.67
CA LEU A 295 -41.47 -22.74 -31.90
C LEU A 295 -42.48 -23.47 -31.02
N LYS A 296 -42.69 -23.02 -29.77
CA LYS A 296 -43.75 -23.56 -28.90
C LYS A 296 -45.14 -23.26 -29.47
N LYS A 297 -45.38 -22.03 -29.91
CA LYS A 297 -46.66 -21.65 -30.54
C LYS A 297 -46.90 -22.43 -31.84
N GLU A 298 -45.86 -22.64 -32.63
CA GLU A 298 -45.95 -23.43 -33.85
C GLU A 298 -46.23 -24.90 -33.57
N ASN A 299 -45.56 -25.51 -32.59
CA ASN A 299 -45.89 -26.84 -32.11
C ASN A 299 -47.34 -26.97 -31.63
N GLU A 300 -47.86 -25.98 -30.90
CA GLU A 300 -49.27 -25.97 -30.47
C GLU A 300 -50.24 -25.87 -31.65
N ARG A 301 -49.91 -25.09 -32.68
CA ARG A 301 -50.71 -25.01 -33.92
C ARG A 301 -50.70 -26.33 -34.67
N LEU A 302 -49.53 -26.92 -34.87
CA LEU A 302 -49.36 -28.21 -35.54
C LEU A 302 -50.10 -29.33 -34.79
N LYS A 303 -50.09 -29.33 -33.45
CA LYS A 303 -50.91 -30.26 -32.66
C LYS A 303 -52.40 -30.09 -32.93
N LYS A 304 -52.91 -28.86 -32.98
CA LYS A 304 -54.33 -28.59 -33.30
C LYS A 304 -54.68 -28.98 -34.74
N GLU A 305 -53.77 -28.79 -35.69
CA GLU A 305 -53.96 -29.22 -37.08
C GLU A 305 -53.94 -30.75 -37.20
N LEU A 306 -53.01 -31.42 -36.51
CA LEU A 306 -52.99 -32.87 -36.40
C LEU A 306 -54.28 -33.41 -35.78
N GLU A 307 -54.80 -32.81 -34.71
CA GLU A 307 -56.08 -33.19 -34.12
C GLU A 307 -57.25 -33.04 -35.12
N ARG A 308 -57.29 -31.94 -35.87
CA ARG A 308 -58.31 -31.71 -36.92
C ARG A 308 -58.22 -32.72 -38.05
N ILE A 309 -57.00 -32.99 -38.55
CA ILE A 309 -56.77 -33.99 -39.60
C ILE A 309 -57.15 -35.38 -39.09
N THR A 310 -56.76 -35.72 -37.86
CA THR A 310 -57.11 -37.00 -37.23
C THR A 310 -58.64 -37.16 -37.11
N GLN A 311 -59.37 -36.11 -36.74
CA GLN A 311 -60.83 -36.12 -36.72
C GLN A 311 -61.43 -36.26 -38.12
N ALA A 312 -60.90 -35.54 -39.11
CA ALA A 312 -61.35 -35.64 -40.51
C ALA A 312 -61.11 -37.05 -41.09
N VAL A 313 -59.94 -37.63 -40.83
CA VAL A 313 -59.62 -39.02 -41.21
C VAL A 313 -60.57 -39.99 -40.52
N LYS A 314 -60.84 -39.81 -39.22
CA LYS A 314 -61.78 -40.65 -38.48
C LYS A 314 -63.19 -40.59 -39.07
N MET A 315 -63.68 -39.40 -39.43
CA MET A 315 -64.97 -39.24 -40.11
C MET A 315 -64.99 -39.93 -41.48
N LEU A 316 -63.93 -39.78 -42.29
CA LEU A 316 -63.84 -40.41 -43.61
C LEU A 316 -63.78 -41.94 -43.54
N VAL A 317 -63.18 -42.49 -42.48
CA VAL A 317 -63.19 -43.93 -42.18
C VAL A 317 -64.59 -44.38 -41.73
N GLU A 318 -65.27 -43.60 -40.87
CA GLU A 318 -66.65 -43.89 -40.41
C GLU A 318 -67.69 -43.79 -41.54
N GLU A 319 -67.49 -42.89 -42.51
CA GLU A 319 -68.32 -42.75 -43.72
C GLU A 319 -67.98 -43.78 -44.82
N GLY A 320 -66.97 -44.64 -44.61
CA GLY A 320 -66.62 -45.75 -45.51
C GLY A 320 -65.94 -45.33 -46.81
N ILE A 321 -65.36 -44.13 -46.85
CA ILE A 321 -64.67 -43.58 -48.03
C ILE A 321 -63.20 -44.03 -48.08
N ILE A 322 -62.61 -44.36 -46.93
CA ILE A 322 -61.21 -44.80 -46.78
C ILE A 322 -61.18 -46.09 -45.96
N GLU A 323 -60.58 -47.16 -46.49
CA GLU A 323 -60.28 -48.36 -45.72
C GLU A 323 -59.11 -48.07 -44.76
N ALA A 324 -59.33 -48.29 -43.46
CA ALA A 324 -58.26 -48.18 -42.48
C ALA A 324 -57.32 -49.39 -42.62
N GLU A 325 -56.23 -49.23 -43.37
CA GLU A 325 -55.08 -50.13 -43.22
C GLU A 325 -54.46 -49.90 -41.84
N THR A 326 -54.86 -50.72 -40.87
CA THR A 326 -54.10 -50.89 -39.64
C THR A 326 -52.81 -51.63 -39.97
N SER A 327 -51.76 -50.89 -40.32
CA SER A 327 -50.39 -51.39 -40.22
C SER A 327 -50.01 -51.38 -38.74
N GLN A 328 -50.35 -52.48 -38.06
CA GLN A 328 -49.54 -52.96 -36.95
C GLN A 328 -48.21 -53.43 -37.54
N GLU A 329 -47.14 -52.68 -37.34
CA GLU A 329 -45.78 -53.19 -37.41
C GLU A 329 -44.99 -52.68 -36.20
N GLU A 330 -44.10 -53.55 -35.73
CA GLU A 330 -43.47 -53.67 -34.40
C GLU A 330 -42.70 -52.45 -33.86
#